data_AF-A0A2P5EVD5-F1
#
_entry.id   AF-A0A2P5EVD5-F1
#
_cell.length_a   1.000
_cell.length_b   1.000
_cell.length_c   1.000
_cell.angle_alpha   90.00
_cell.angle_beta   90.00
_cell.angle_gamma   90.00
#
_symmetry.space_group_name_H-M   'P 1'
#
loop_
_entity.id
_entity.type
_entity.pdbx_description
1 polymer ?
#
loop_
_entity_poly.entity_id
_entity_poly.type
_entity_poly.pdbx_seq_one_letter_code
_entity_poly.pdbx_strand_id
1 'polypeptide(L)'
;MPQKGVVSWNVMITGLALNGKGQHGVKLFEEMVDKGTNPNNATFVGVLACCAHASLVEKGRGLFASTMSRYLIKLNQKLRMHC
;
A
#
# COMPACT_ATOMS: atom_id res chain seq x y z
N MET A 1 -4.85 -0.09 -23.78
CA MET A 1 -5.58 -0.47 -22.55
C MET A 1 -5.88 0.81 -21.76
N PRO A 2 -7.09 0.99 -21.22
CA PRO A 2 -7.40 2.17 -20.40
C PRO A 2 -6.42 2.27 -19.22
N GLN A 3 -5.98 3.48 -18.89
CA GLN A 3 -5.09 3.70 -17.76
C GLN A 3 -5.77 3.21 -16.47
N LYS A 4 -5.07 2.37 -15.70
CA LYS A 4 -5.58 1.89 -14.42
C LYS A 4 -5.43 3.01 -13.41
N GLY A 5 -6.56 3.50 -12.89
CA GLY A 5 -6.57 4.46 -11.79
C GLY A 5 -6.16 3.81 -10.46
N VAL A 6 -5.81 4.63 -9.47
CA VAL A 6 -5.44 4.19 -8.11
C VAL A 6 -6.49 3.26 -7.49
N VAL A 7 -7.78 3.53 -7.73
CA VAL A 7 -8.89 2.70 -7.24
C VAL A 7 -8.82 1.28 -7.85
N SER A 8 -8.54 1.16 -9.15
CA SER A 8 -8.41 -0.14 -9.81
C SER A 8 -7.24 -0.95 -9.24
N TRP A 9 -6.09 -0.32 -8.99
CA TRP A 9 -4.96 -0.98 -8.33
C TRP A 9 -5.32 -1.49 -6.94
N ASN A 10 -5.99 -0.66 -6.15
CA ASN A 10 -6.41 -1.02 -4.80
C ASN A 10 -7.37 -2.22 -4.79
N VAL A 11 -8.34 -2.24 -5.70
CA VAL A 11 -9.27 -3.37 -5.81
C VAL A 11 -8.53 -4.65 -6.16
N MET A 12 -7.57 -4.61 -7.10
CA MET A 12 -6.78 -5.79 -7.47
C MET A 12 -5.88 -6.28 -6.31
N ILE A 13 -5.19 -5.37 -5.62
CA ILE A 13 -4.31 -5.70 -4.50
C ILE A 13 -5.12 -6.33 -3.36
N THR A 14 -6.23 -5.71 -2.96
CA THR A 14 -7.09 -6.23 -1.90
C THR A 14 -7.72 -7.56 -2.30
N GLY A 15 -8.18 -7.70 -3.54
CA GLY A 15 -8.69 -8.96 -4.07
C GLY A 15 -7.65 -10.08 -3.97
N LEU A 16 -6.39 -9.79 -4.31
CA LEU A 16 -5.30 -10.76 -4.18
C LEU A 16 -5.00 -11.11 -2.71
N ALA A 17 -5.06 -10.13 -1.80
CA ALA A 17 -4.92 -10.37 -0.36
C ALA A 17 -5.97 -11.36 0.15
N LEU A 18 -7.25 -11.09 -0.15
CA LEU A 18 -8.38 -11.89 0.32
C LEU A 18 -8.38 -13.33 -0.22
N ASN A 19 -7.78 -13.53 -1.41
CA ASN A 19 -7.66 -14.85 -2.02
C ASN A 19 -6.38 -15.61 -1.62
N GLY A 20 -5.65 -15.12 -0.60
CA GLY A 20 -4.40 -15.74 -0.15
C GLY A 20 -3.24 -15.59 -1.15
N LYS A 21 -3.41 -14.83 -2.23
CA LYS A 21 -2.41 -14.59 -3.28
C LYS A 21 -1.53 -13.39 -2.94
N GLY A 22 -1.13 -13.28 -1.67
CA GLY A 22 -0.41 -12.12 -1.13
C GLY A 22 0.88 -11.77 -1.91
N GLN A 23 1.65 -12.78 -2.34
CA GLN A 23 2.85 -12.54 -3.15
C GLN A 23 2.54 -11.81 -4.47
N HIS A 24 1.45 -12.16 -5.14
CA HIS A 24 1.01 -11.50 -6.37
C HIS A 24 0.53 -10.08 -6.08
N GLY A 25 -0.16 -9.86 -4.96
CA GLY A 25 -0.60 -8.52 -4.55
C GLY A 25 0.58 -7.58 -4.25
N VAL A 26 1.65 -8.09 -3.64
CA VAL A 26 2.90 -7.31 -3.44
C VAL A 26 3.56 -6.95 -4.77
N LYS A 27 3.66 -7.89 -5.72
CA LYS A 27 4.19 -7.60 -7.07
C LYS A 27 3.36 -6.54 -7.79
N LEU A 28 2.04 -6.59 -7.62
CA LEU A 28 1.12 -5.61 -8.21
C LEU A 28 1.35 -4.20 -7.65
N PHE A 29 1.66 -4.10 -6.37
CA PHE A 29 2.03 -2.84 -5.73
C PHE A 29 3.35 -2.29 -6.25
N GLU A 30 4.36 -3.14 -6.44
CA GLU A 30 5.64 -2.73 -7.04
C GLU A 30 5.41 -2.19 -8.46
N GLU A 31 4.58 -2.87 -9.27
CA GLU A 31 4.21 -2.41 -10.61
C GLU A 31 3.45 -1.07 -10.59
N MET A 32 2.59 -0.85 -9.60
CA MET A 32 1.88 0.43 -9.41
C MET A 32 2.87 1.57 -9.17
N VAL A 33 3.87 1.35 -8.32
CA VAL A 33 4.92 2.34 -7.99
C VAL A 33 5.81 2.60 -9.20
N ASP A 34 6.26 1.56 -9.90
CA ASP A 34 7.10 1.67 -11.11
C ASP A 34 6.39 2.43 -12.24
N LYS A 35 5.06 2.32 -12.32
CA LYS A 35 4.23 3.08 -13.26
C LYS A 35 3.96 4.53 -12.81
N GLY A 36 4.60 5.00 -11.74
CA GLY A 36 4.44 6.35 -11.21
C GLY A 36 3.08 6.60 -10.57
N THR A 37 2.28 5.57 -10.32
CA THR A 37 0.97 5.72 -9.67
C THR A 37 1.18 5.78 -8.17
N ASN A 38 0.84 6.93 -7.56
CA ASN A 38 1.11 7.14 -6.14
C ASN A 38 0.19 6.26 -5.25
N PRO A 39 0.73 5.39 -4.40
CA PRO A 39 -0.06 4.62 -3.43
C PRO A 39 -0.79 5.52 -2.45
N ASN A 40 -1.99 5.12 -2.05
CA ASN A 40 -2.74 5.78 -0.98
C ASN A 40 -2.90 4.87 0.24
N ASN A 41 -3.55 5.39 1.28
CA ASN A 41 -3.75 4.65 2.54
C ASN A 41 -4.41 3.28 2.31
N ALA A 42 -5.40 3.18 1.41
CA ALA A 42 -6.07 1.93 1.11
C ALA A 42 -5.15 0.94 0.37
N THR A 43 -4.25 1.44 -0.50
CA THR A 43 -3.21 0.61 -1.12
C THR A 43 -2.35 -0.05 -0.05
N PHE A 44 -1.84 0.73 0.92
CA PHE A 44 -0.96 0.21 1.96
C PHE A 44 -1.65 -0.83 2.85
N VAL A 45 -2.92 -0.61 3.21
CA VAL A 45 -3.71 -1.60 3.95
C VAL A 45 -3.82 -2.92 3.16
N GLY A 46 -4.13 -2.84 1.86
CA GLY A 46 -4.22 -4.02 1.00
C GLY A 46 -2.89 -4.78 0.88
N VAL A 47 -1.76 -4.07 0.75
CA VAL A 47 -0.43 -4.69 0.65
C VAL A 47 0.01 -5.29 2.00
N LEU A 48 -0.29 -4.65 3.12
CA LEU A 48 -0.01 -5.22 4.44
C LEU A 48 -0.78 -6.53 4.66
N ALA A 49 -2.06 -6.58 4.25
CA ALA A 49 -2.83 -7.82 4.25
C ALA A 49 -2.18 -8.89 3.35
N CYS A 50 -1.72 -8.50 2.15
CA CYS A 50 -0.94 -9.40 1.29
C CYS A 50 0.31 -9.95 1.98
N CYS A 51 1.08 -9.11 2.67
CA CYS A 51 2.29 -9.52 3.39
C CYS A 51 1.98 -10.49 4.53
N ALA A 52 0.87 -10.28 5.25
CA ALA A 52 0.42 -11.16 6.32
C ALA A 52 0.10 -12.57 5.79
N HIS A 53 -0.61 -12.67 4.66
CA HIS A 53 -0.94 -13.96 4.05
C HIS A 53 0.26 -14.66 3.39
N ALA A 54 1.24 -13.91 2.90
CA ALA A 54 2.38 -14.45 2.16
C ALA A 54 3.60 -14.81 3.04
N SER A 55 3.48 -14.71 4.37
CA SER A 55 4.62 -14.83 5.31
C SER A 55 5.77 -13.86 5.01
N LEU A 56 5.48 -12.74 4.33
CA LEU A 56 6.47 -11.73 3.93
C LEU A 56 6.65 -10.69 5.03
N VAL A 57 6.99 -11.15 6.24
CA VAL A 57 6.98 -10.32 7.45
C VAL A 57 8.00 -9.17 7.37
N GLU A 58 9.21 -9.42 6.87
CA GLU A 58 10.23 -8.37 6.71
C GLU A 58 9.80 -7.30 5.70
N LYS A 59 9.21 -7.72 4.58
CA LYS A 59 8.72 -6.81 3.54
C LYS A 59 7.53 -5.99 4.06
N GLY A 60 6.65 -6.62 4.82
CA GLY A 60 5.55 -5.97 5.55
C GLY A 60 6.06 -4.94 6.56
N ARG A 61 7.11 -5.24 7.32
CA ARG A 61 7.76 -4.30 8.25
C ARG A 61 8.31 -3.07 7.55
N GLY A 62 9.06 -3.25 6.46
CA GLY A 62 9.62 -2.12 5.69
C GLY A 62 8.52 -1.22 5.12
N LEU A 63 7.47 -1.83 4.56
CA LEU A 63 6.30 -1.10 4.08
C LEU A 63 5.60 -0.35 5.22
N PHE A 64 5.34 -1.02 6.35
CA PHE A 64 4.72 -0.41 7.52
C PHE A 64 5.54 0.78 8.05
N ALA A 65 6.86 0.64 8.20
CA ALA A 65 7.74 1.72 8.63
C ALA A 65 7.70 2.93 7.67
N SER A 66 7.72 2.69 6.35
CA SER A 66 7.62 3.76 5.35
C SER A 66 6.26 4.45 5.32
N THR A 67 5.19 3.72 5.64
CA THR A 67 3.81 4.23 5.68
C THR A 67 3.57 5.01 6.97
N MET A 68 4.03 4.47 8.09
CA MET A 68 3.98 5.09 9.41
C MET A 68 4.76 6.41 9.43
N SER A 69 5.95 6.45 8.84
CA SER A 69 6.73 7.69 8.71
C SER A 69 5.95 8.77 7.94
N ARG A 70 5.26 8.41 6.85
CA ARG A 70 4.39 9.33 6.11
C ARG A 70 3.16 9.78 6.88
N TYR A 71 2.56 8.89 7.68
CA TYR A 71 1.40 9.24 8.52
C TYR A 71 1.80 10.19 9.66
N LEU A 72 2.94 9.94 10.32
CA LEU A 72 3.50 10.81 11.36
C LEU A 72 3.86 12.19 10.81
N ILE A 73 4.44 12.28 9.61
CA ILE A 73 4.72 13.57 8.94
C ILE A 73 3.41 14.33 8.65
N LYS A 74 2.37 13.65 8.15
CA LYS A 74 1.04 14.26 7.94
C LYS A 74 0.40 14.71 9.25
N LEU A 75 0.54 13.94 10.33
CA LEU A 75 0.00 14.29 11.64
C LEU A 75 0.70 15.55 12.20
N ASN A 76 2.03 15.63 12.06
CA ASN A 76 2.82 16.78 12.48
C ASN A 76 2.52 18.06 11.67
N GLN A 77 2.18 17.94 10.38
CA GLN A 77 1.69 19.07 9.59
C GLN A 77 0.28 19.51 10.01
N LYS A 78 -0.60 18.57 10.38
CA LYS A 78 -1.95 18.89 10.84
C LYS A 78 -1.97 19.56 12.22
N LEU A 79 -1.02 19.22 13.10
CA LEU A 79 -0.82 19.85 14.40
C LEU A 79 -0.23 21.27 14.32
N ARG A 80 0.42 21.65 13.19
CA ARG A 80 0.96 23.01 12.99
C ARG A 80 -0.02 24.02 12.40
N MET A 81 -1.18 23.59 11.91
CA MET A 81 -2.20 24.47 11.31
C MET A 81 -3.29 24.91 12.32
N HIS A 82 -3.15 24.54 13.59
CA HIS A 82 -4.07 24.91 14.68
C HIS A 82 -3.36 25.63 15.86
N CYS A 83 -2.18 26.20 15.63
CA CYS A 83 -1.61 27.25 16.49
C CYS A 83 -1.63 28.56 15.73
#